data_AF-A0A3N5CWR9-F1
#
_entry.id   AF-A0A3N5CWR9-F1
#
_cell.length_a   1.000
_cell.length_b   1.000
_cell.length_c   1.000
_cell.angle_alpha   90.00
_cell.angle_beta   90.00
_cell.angle_gamma   90.00
#
_symmetry.space_group_name_H-M   'P 1'
#
loop_
_entity.id
_entity.type
_entity.pdbx_description
1 polymer ?
#
loop_
_entity_poly.entity_id
_entity_poly.type
_entity_poly.pdbx_seq_one_letter_code
_entity_poly.pdbx_strand_id
1 'polypeptide(L)'
;MPDPDPTLWSAEVETLIMRCHPARDRTEDDVRSIVRQLLRLLARAPLTLRRRFGNTLGSAQVERLFDAHASELILLDLCSDVGVMMSRSPHKSVIASVSIADLDIECSFQSRDSLSVAMVSVIATAWLDVMDVTCLPD
;
A
#
# COMPACT_ATOMS: atom_id res chain seq x y z
N MET A 1 22.71 3.79 -4.16
CA MET A 1 22.45 3.38 -2.78
C MET A 1 22.40 1.87 -2.76
N PRO A 2 23.02 1.19 -1.78
CA PRO A 2 22.78 -0.24 -1.57
C PRO A 2 21.30 -0.46 -1.26
N ASP A 3 20.76 -1.63 -1.64
CA ASP A 3 19.39 -2.02 -1.27
C ASP A 3 19.27 -2.11 0.26
N PRO A 4 18.08 -1.81 0.82
CA PRO A 4 17.83 -1.99 2.25
C PRO A 4 18.03 -3.45 2.67
N ASP A 5 18.30 -3.70 3.95
CA ASP A 5 18.16 -5.05 4.51
C ASP A 5 16.69 -5.49 4.35
N PRO A 6 16.42 -6.56 3.58
CA PRO A 6 15.06 -6.99 3.28
C PRO A 6 14.29 -7.39 4.55
N THR A 7 14.97 -7.93 5.57
CA THR A 7 14.36 -8.37 6.82
C THR A 7 13.82 -7.18 7.62
N LEU A 8 14.61 -6.11 7.71
CA LEU A 8 14.22 -4.89 8.42
C LEU A 8 13.09 -4.16 7.68
N TRP A 9 13.14 -4.11 6.35
CA TRP A 9 12.10 -3.50 5.55
C TRP A 9 10.76 -4.25 5.69
N SER A 10 10.76 -5.58 5.62
CA SER A 10 9.55 -6.39 5.82
C SER A 10 8.91 -6.17 7.19
N ALA A 11 9.71 -6.10 8.27
CA ALA A 11 9.20 -5.80 9.61
C ALA A 11 8.55 -4.39 9.71
N GLU A 12 9.07 -3.39 9.00
CA GLU A 12 8.44 -2.06 8.94
C GLU A 12 7.10 -2.10 8.17
N VAL A 13 6.99 -2.93 7.13
CA VAL A 13 5.76 -3.13 6.36
C VAL A 13 4.70 -3.87 7.18
N GLU A 14 5.08 -4.94 7.88
CA GLU A 14 4.21 -5.64 8.83
C GLU A 14 3.69 -4.68 9.91
N THR A 15 4.56 -3.83 10.44
CA THR A 15 4.16 -2.79 11.41
C THR A 15 3.14 -1.83 10.82
N LEU A 16 3.29 -1.42 9.55
CA LEU A 16 2.31 -0.59 8.85
C LEU A 16 0.95 -1.30 8.68
N ILE A 17 0.95 -2.59 8.31
CA ILE A 17 -0.27 -3.40 8.20
C ILE A 17 -0.98 -3.48 9.55
N MET A 18 -0.23 -3.71 10.63
CA MET A 18 -0.80 -3.74 11.99
C MET A 18 -1.39 -2.39 12.41
N ARG A 19 -0.79 -1.27 12.02
CA ARG A 19 -1.39 0.06 12.20
C ARG A 19 -2.69 0.24 11.42
N CYS A 20 -2.88 -0.54 10.36
CA CYS A 20 -4.08 -0.50 9.53
C CYS A 20 -5.26 -1.30 10.08
N HIS A 21 -5.15 -1.90 11.27
CA HIS A 21 -6.21 -2.70 11.87
C HIS A 21 -7.57 -1.95 12.01
N PRO A 22 -8.71 -2.61 11.69
CA PRO A 22 -10.02 -1.97 11.53
C PRO A 22 -10.74 -1.60 12.84
N ALA A 23 -10.11 -1.82 14.01
CA ALA A 23 -10.69 -1.51 15.32
C ALA A 23 -10.52 -0.04 15.77
N ARG A 24 -10.01 0.84 14.90
CA ARG A 24 -9.71 2.24 15.24
C ARG A 24 -10.49 3.18 14.33
N ASP A 25 -11.27 4.06 14.94
CA ASP A 25 -11.77 5.26 14.26
C ASP A 25 -10.57 6.10 13.84
N ARG A 26 -10.52 6.55 12.59
CA ARG A 26 -9.39 7.33 12.07
C ARG A 26 -9.79 8.72 11.65
N THR A 27 -8.95 9.66 12.05
CA THR A 27 -8.99 11.00 11.48
C THR A 27 -8.34 11.00 10.10
N GLU A 28 -8.61 12.05 9.34
CA GLU A 28 -7.98 12.27 8.04
C GLU A 28 -6.45 12.42 8.14
N ASP A 29 -5.96 13.03 9.23
CA ASP A 29 -4.53 13.13 9.50
C ASP A 29 -3.89 11.78 9.82
N ASP A 30 -4.61 10.87 10.46
CA ASP A 30 -4.14 9.49 10.65
C ASP A 30 -4.00 8.77 9.32
N VAL A 31 -5.00 8.90 8.44
CA VAL A 31 -4.97 8.31 7.09
C VAL A 31 -3.80 8.88 6.29
N ARG A 32 -3.62 10.21 6.28
CA ARG A 32 -2.50 10.88 5.62
C ARG A 32 -1.14 10.41 6.15
N SER A 33 -1.02 10.26 7.48
CA SER A 33 0.20 9.74 8.13
C SER A 33 0.54 8.33 7.66
N ILE A 34 -0.47 7.47 7.54
CA ILE A 34 -0.33 6.08 7.09
C ILE A 34 0.08 6.01 5.62
N VAL A 35 -0.56 6.79 4.75
CA VAL A 35 -0.19 6.85 3.32
C VAL A 35 1.23 7.40 3.14
N ARG A 36 1.63 8.43 3.91
CA ARG A 36 3.01 8.91 3.93
C ARG A 36 4.00 7.84 4.36
N GLN A 37 3.66 7.03 5.35
CA GLN A 37 4.53 5.93 5.78
C GLN A 37 4.69 4.88 4.66
N LEU A 38 3.60 4.52 3.98
CA LEU A 38 3.63 3.61 2.82
C LEU A 38 4.60 4.13 1.74
N LEU A 39 4.49 5.40 1.35
CA LEU A 39 5.37 6.01 0.35
C LEU A 39 6.85 6.03 0.78
N ARG A 40 7.12 6.30 2.06
CA ARG A 40 8.49 6.23 2.61
C ARG A 40 9.07 4.81 2.59
N LEU A 41 8.22 3.81 2.78
CA LEU A 41 8.63 2.41 2.68
C LEU A 41 8.91 2.04 1.22
N LEU A 42 8.07 2.47 0.28
CA LEU A 42 8.32 2.24 -1.15
C LEU A 42 9.61 2.88 -1.63
N ALA A 43 9.88 4.14 -1.24
CA ALA A 43 11.10 4.84 -1.63
C ALA A 43 12.37 4.12 -1.17
N ARG A 44 12.28 3.37 -0.07
CA ARG A 44 13.36 2.56 0.49
C ARG A 44 13.27 1.09 0.12
N ALA A 45 12.25 0.64 -0.63
CA ALA A 45 12.02 -0.77 -0.90
C ALA A 45 13.11 -1.36 -1.82
N PRO A 46 13.30 -2.69 -1.79
CA PRO A 46 14.13 -3.39 -2.75
C PRO A 46 13.79 -3.04 -4.21
N LEU A 47 14.80 -3.05 -5.08
CA LEU A 47 14.65 -2.62 -6.47
C LEU A 47 13.52 -3.33 -7.23
N THR A 48 13.30 -4.63 -6.96
CA THR A 48 12.24 -5.44 -7.58
C THR A 48 10.85 -4.83 -7.35
N LEU A 49 10.54 -4.47 -6.10
CA LEU A 49 9.29 -3.81 -5.74
C LEU A 49 9.20 -2.41 -6.34
N ARG A 50 10.30 -1.64 -6.25
CA ARG A 50 10.34 -0.29 -6.82
C ARG A 50 10.16 -0.26 -8.34
N ARG A 51 10.45 -1.33 -9.07
CA ARG A 51 10.17 -1.41 -10.51
C ARG A 51 8.70 -1.69 -10.81
N ARG A 52 8.01 -2.41 -9.92
CA ARG A 52 6.61 -2.84 -10.12
C ARG A 52 5.60 -1.81 -9.61
N PHE A 53 5.97 -1.04 -8.59
CA PHE A 53 5.13 0.01 -7.99
C PHE A 53 5.74 1.42 -8.21
N GLY A 54 6.74 1.52 -9.10
CA GLY A 54 7.64 2.67 -9.22
C GLY A 54 7.11 3.90 -9.93
N ASN A 55 5.97 3.78 -10.60
CA ASN A 55 5.24 4.94 -11.05
C ASN A 55 4.51 5.49 -9.84
N THR A 56 5.12 6.44 -9.16
CA THR A 56 4.32 7.36 -8.36
C THR A 56 4.87 8.75 -8.41
N LEU A 57 4.15 9.58 -9.17
CA LEU A 57 4.17 11.05 -9.25
C LEU A 57 5.34 11.72 -8.53
N GLY A 58 6.12 12.54 -9.26
CA GLY A 58 7.22 13.31 -8.66
C GLY A 58 6.82 14.02 -7.36
N SER A 59 7.76 14.15 -6.42
CA SER A 59 7.49 14.60 -5.03
C SER A 59 6.57 15.82 -4.92
N ALA A 60 6.70 16.79 -5.82
CA ALA A 60 5.87 17.99 -5.85
C ALA A 60 4.37 17.71 -6.12
N GLN A 61 4.03 16.68 -6.90
CA GLN A 61 2.65 16.31 -7.19
C GLN A 61 2.03 15.48 -6.05
N VAL A 62 2.81 14.62 -5.41
CA VAL A 62 2.38 13.90 -4.20
C VAL A 62 2.05 14.86 -3.07
N GLU A 63 2.88 15.88 -2.81
CA GLU A 63 2.59 16.87 -1.78
C GLU A 63 1.31 17.66 -2.09
N ARG A 64 1.09 18.07 -3.35
CA ARG A 64 -0.17 18.72 -3.75
C ARG A 64 -1.39 17.84 -3.52
N LEU A 65 -1.29 16.53 -3.77
CA LEU A 65 -2.37 15.59 -3.52
C LEU A 65 -2.63 15.42 -2.02
N PHE A 66 -1.60 15.48 -1.17
CA PHE A 66 -1.79 15.50 0.28
C PHE A 66 -2.47 16.78 0.77
N ASP A 67 -2.11 17.94 0.23
CA ASP A 67 -2.75 19.22 0.53
C ASP A 67 -4.22 19.24 0.09
N ALA A 68 -4.52 18.59 -1.04
CA ALA A 68 -5.87 18.41 -1.56
C ALA A 68 -6.65 17.26 -0.88
N HIS A 69 -6.10 16.62 0.15
CA HIS A 69 -6.73 15.49 0.85
C HIS A 69 -7.05 14.28 -0.05
N ALA A 70 -6.29 14.09 -1.13
CA ALA A 70 -6.54 13.10 -2.18
C ALA A 70 -5.73 11.79 -1.99
N SER A 71 -5.75 11.24 -0.77
CA SER A 71 -5.01 10.01 -0.41
C SER A 71 -5.34 8.81 -1.33
N GLU A 72 -6.61 8.67 -1.72
CA GLU A 72 -7.06 7.59 -2.60
C GLU A 72 -6.43 7.69 -4.00
N LEU A 73 -6.24 8.90 -4.54
CA LEU A 73 -5.61 9.09 -5.85
C LEU A 73 -4.12 8.71 -5.83
N ILE A 74 -3.43 9.02 -4.74
CA ILE A 74 -2.03 8.60 -4.55
C ILE A 74 -1.94 7.06 -4.56
N LEU A 75 -2.87 6.40 -3.87
CA LEU A 75 -2.90 4.94 -3.75
C LEU A 75 -3.32 4.26 -5.07
N LEU A 76 -4.20 4.88 -5.86
CA LEU A 76 -4.56 4.36 -7.18
C LEU A 76 -3.38 4.45 -8.16
N ASP A 77 -2.60 5.53 -8.08
CA ASP A 77 -1.42 5.69 -8.92
C ASP A 77 -0.33 4.67 -8.58
N LEU A 78 -0.10 4.40 -7.29
CA LEU A 78 0.75 3.29 -6.80
C LEU A 78 0.38 1.94 -7.40
N CYS A 79 -0.89 1.77 -7.71
CA CYS A 79 -1.46 0.55 -8.22
C CYS A 79 -1.70 0.57 -9.73
N SER A 80 -1.20 1.56 -10.46
CA SER A 80 -1.47 1.68 -11.90
C SER A 80 -1.03 0.45 -12.71
N ASP A 81 0.03 -0.23 -12.27
CA ASP A 81 0.58 -1.44 -12.90
C ASP A 81 0.04 -2.75 -12.30
N VAL A 82 -0.85 -2.71 -11.29
CA VAL A 82 -1.45 -3.89 -10.64
C VAL A 82 -2.97 -3.79 -10.57
N GLY A 83 -3.68 -4.90 -10.69
CA GLY A 83 -5.14 -4.87 -10.64
C GLY A 83 -5.64 -4.56 -9.23
N VAL A 84 -6.25 -3.40 -9.01
CA VAL A 84 -6.93 -3.07 -7.74
C VAL A 84 -8.43 -2.94 -7.94
N MET A 85 -9.18 -3.73 -7.17
CA MET A 85 -10.62 -3.66 -7.08
C MET A 85 -11.03 -3.05 -5.74
N MET A 86 -12.02 -2.18 -5.76
CA MET A 86 -12.54 -1.53 -4.56
C MET A 86 -14.04 -1.71 -4.51
N SER A 87 -14.55 -1.99 -3.32
CA SER A 87 -15.99 -2.18 -3.06
C SER A 87 -16.37 -1.41 -1.80
N ARG A 88 -17.56 -0.82 -1.79
CA ARG A 88 -18.14 -0.16 -0.62
C ARG A 88 -19.49 -0.80 -0.32
N SER A 89 -19.64 -1.33 0.89
CA SER A 89 -20.88 -1.95 1.34
C SER A 89 -21.89 -0.91 1.85
N PRO A 90 -23.18 -1.24 1.86
CA PRO A 90 -24.23 -0.39 2.44
C PRO A 90 -24.03 -0.11 3.94
N HIS A 91 -23.28 -0.97 4.65
CA HIS A 91 -22.99 -0.84 6.07
C HIS A 91 -21.71 -0.04 6.34
N LYS A 92 -21.30 0.80 5.39
CA LYS A 92 -20.11 1.67 5.41
C LYS A 92 -18.76 0.96 5.38
N SER A 93 -18.71 -0.37 5.44
CA SER A 93 -17.45 -1.07 5.24
C SER A 93 -16.96 -0.90 3.81
N VAL A 94 -15.66 -0.76 3.66
CA VAL A 94 -14.97 -0.68 2.38
C VAL A 94 -14.00 -1.84 2.29
N ILE A 95 -13.87 -2.41 1.10
CA ILE A 95 -12.97 -3.51 0.80
C ILE A 95 -12.08 -3.04 -0.35
N ALA A 96 -10.79 -3.28 -0.21
CA ALA A 96 -9.83 -3.15 -1.30
C ALA A 96 -9.19 -4.52 -1.53
N SER A 97 -9.03 -4.88 -2.80
CA SER A 97 -8.45 -6.14 -3.24
C SER A 97 -7.37 -5.84 -4.27
N VAL A 98 -6.22 -6.50 -4.17
CA VAL A 98 -5.13 -6.45 -5.16
C VAL A 98 -5.02 -7.84 -5.77
N SER A 99 -4.86 -7.90 -7.08
CA SER A 99 -4.50 -9.10 -7.82
C SER A 99 -3.30 -8.83 -8.72
N ILE A 100 -2.26 -9.66 -8.58
CA ILE A 100 -1.05 -9.64 -9.39
C ILE A 100 -0.97 -11.01 -10.09
N ALA A 101 -1.65 -11.12 -11.23
CA ALA A 101 -1.91 -12.39 -11.89
C ALA A 101 -0.65 -13.16 -12.31
N ASP A 102 0.43 -12.46 -12.66
CA ASP A 102 1.69 -13.09 -13.08
C ASP A 102 2.48 -13.72 -11.92
N LEU A 103 2.12 -13.41 -10.67
CA LEU A 103 2.75 -13.95 -9.46
C LEU A 103 1.78 -14.80 -8.62
N ASP A 104 0.55 -15.03 -9.09
CA ASP A 104 -0.51 -15.74 -8.35
C ASP A 104 -0.79 -15.12 -6.97
N ILE A 105 -0.68 -13.79 -6.86
CA ILE A 105 -0.94 -13.06 -5.62
C ILE A 105 -2.34 -12.46 -5.68
N GLU A 106 -3.18 -12.82 -4.71
CA GLU A 106 -4.48 -12.20 -4.46
C GLU A 106 -4.64 -11.94 -2.97
N CYS A 107 -4.90 -10.69 -2.61
CA CYS A 107 -5.19 -10.32 -1.23
C CYS A 107 -6.32 -9.29 -1.15
N SER A 108 -7.07 -9.35 -0.06
CA SER A 108 -8.23 -8.48 0.18
C SER A 108 -8.22 -7.99 1.61
N PHE A 109 -8.51 -6.70 1.81
CA PHE A 109 -8.57 -6.08 3.12
C PHE A 109 -9.84 -5.27 3.28
N GLN A 110 -10.46 -5.38 4.46
CA GLN A 110 -11.66 -4.65 4.82
C GLN A 110 -11.36 -3.58 5.88
N SER A 111 -11.87 -2.38 5.66
CA SER A 111 -11.88 -1.28 6.62
C SER A 111 -13.32 -0.84 6.90
N ARG A 112 -13.58 -0.30 8.09
CA ARG A 112 -14.94 0.11 8.49
C ARG A 112 -15.37 1.46 7.92
N ASP A 113 -14.41 2.34 7.62
CA ASP A 113 -14.69 3.75 7.34
C ASP A 113 -13.73 4.38 6.33
N SER A 114 -12.52 3.84 6.14
CA SER A 114 -11.51 4.43 5.26
C SER A 114 -11.06 3.50 4.14
N LEU A 115 -11.35 3.88 2.90
CA LEU A 115 -10.92 3.14 1.70
C LEU A 115 -9.40 3.23 1.53
N SER A 116 -8.82 4.42 1.79
CA SER A 116 -7.37 4.59 1.80
C SER A 116 -6.67 3.61 2.75
N VAL A 117 -7.25 3.32 3.91
CA VAL A 117 -6.70 2.33 4.84
C VAL A 117 -6.78 0.91 4.28
N ALA A 118 -7.92 0.54 3.69
CA ALA A 118 -8.05 -0.77 3.05
C ALA A 118 -7.02 -0.92 1.91
N MET A 119 -6.86 0.12 1.10
CA MET A 119 -5.86 0.18 0.02
C MET A 119 -4.43 0.07 0.55
N VAL A 120 -4.06 0.82 1.59
CA VAL A 120 -2.72 0.72 2.18
C VAL A 120 -2.43 -0.69 2.68
N SER A 121 -3.38 -1.32 3.39
CA SER A 121 -3.21 -2.69 3.87
C SER A 121 -2.97 -3.66 2.73
N VAL A 122 -3.82 -3.62 1.70
CA VAL A 122 -3.74 -4.60 0.61
C VAL A 122 -2.48 -4.40 -0.24
N ILE A 123 -2.06 -3.15 -0.46
CA ILE A 123 -0.80 -2.83 -1.14
C ILE A 123 0.40 -3.34 -0.33
N ALA A 124 0.43 -3.03 0.96
CA ALA A 124 1.52 -3.44 1.85
C ALA A 124 1.63 -4.97 1.95
N THR A 125 0.51 -5.68 2.05
CA THR A 125 0.47 -7.14 2.03
C THR A 125 0.97 -7.69 0.70
N ALA A 126 0.46 -7.18 -0.44
CA ALA A 126 0.93 -7.60 -1.75
C ALA A 126 2.44 -7.38 -1.93
N TRP A 127 3.01 -6.33 -1.34
CA TRP A 127 4.46 -6.13 -1.39
C TRP A 127 5.27 -7.18 -0.63
N LEU A 128 4.76 -7.67 0.51
CA LEU A 128 5.38 -8.78 1.24
C LEU A 128 5.32 -10.06 0.41
N ASP A 129 4.15 -10.37 -0.16
CA ASP A 129 3.97 -11.56 -1.00
C ASP A 129 4.88 -11.54 -2.23
N VAL A 130 5.03 -10.38 -2.88
CA VAL A 130 5.97 -10.23 -4.02
C VAL A 130 7.41 -10.48 -3.58
N MET A 131 7.81 -10.01 -2.39
CA MET A 131 9.16 -10.26 -1.87
C MET A 131 9.38 -11.75 -1.59
N ASP A 132 8.42 -12.41 -0.96
CA ASP A 132 8.52 -13.84 -0.66
C ASP A 132 8.65 -14.68 -1.94
N VAL A 133 7.85 -14.37 -2.97
CA VAL A 133 7.93 -15.09 -4.26
C VAL A 133 9.23 -14.81 -5.01
N THR A 134 9.75 -13.58 -4.94
CA THR A 134 10.95 -13.18 -5.72
C THR A 134 12.28 -13.43 -5.02
N CYS A 135 12.27 -13.75 -3.72
CA CYS A 135 13.45 -14.08 -2.93
C CYS A 135 13.59 -15.58 -2.61
N LEU A 136 12.67 -16.43 -3.05
CA LEU A 136 12.83 -17.89 -2.97
C LEU A 136 13.98 -18.35 -3.89
N PRO A 137 14.91 -19.19 -3.41
CA PRO A 137 15.87 -19.84 -4.29
C PRO A 137 15.13 -20.85 -5.19
N ASP A 138 15.38 -20.77 -6.50
CA ASP A 138 14.96 -21.78 -7.49
C ASP A 138 15.39 -23.21 -7.09
#